data_AF-A0AAW1UEL0-F1
#
_entry.id   AF-A0AAW1UEL0-F1
#
_cell.length_a   1.000
_cell.length_b   1.000
_cell.length_c   1.000
_cell.angle_alpha   90.00
_cell.angle_beta   90.00
_cell.angle_gamma   90.00
#
_symmetry.space_group_name_H-M   'P 1'
#
loop_
_entity.id
_entity.type
_entity.pdbx_description
1 polymer ?
#
loop_
_entity_poly.entity_id
_entity_poly.type
_entity_poly.pdbx_seq_one_letter_code
_entity_poly.pdbx_strand_id
1 'polypeptide(L)'
;MEFNWEYTDRGDDNSLIIERILVLIRNILYVPADPLIERRPDNDANTHDQVSWALHESGILDIILYIASSAHEQAYHVYILEILSHLLREQNATELGKTELHRNHAEKVKNEAELVTIRHREAIKKQQKTKQFSGAR
;
A
#
# COMPACT_ATOMS: atom_id res chain seq x y z
N MET A 1 -31.14 -10.28 13.91
CA MET A 1 -31.09 -9.08 14.76
C MET A 1 -30.53 -7.98 13.86
N GLU A 2 -31.43 -7.27 13.19
CA GLU A 2 -31.07 -6.25 12.20
C GLU A 2 -30.54 -5.01 12.94
N PHE A 3 -29.29 -4.62 12.66
CA PHE A 3 -28.75 -3.33 13.05
C PHE A 3 -29.39 -2.26 12.15
N ASN A 4 -30.63 -1.87 12.44
CA ASN A 4 -31.26 -0.72 11.81
C ASN A 4 -31.17 0.49 12.76
N TRP A 5 -29.96 0.99 12.99
CA TRP A 5 -29.79 2.36 13.44
C TRP A 5 -29.89 3.24 12.21
N GLU A 6 -31.03 3.90 12.05
CA GLU A 6 -31.18 4.94 11.04
C GLU A 6 -30.14 6.03 11.34
N TYR A 7 -29.39 6.47 10.33
CA TYR A 7 -28.34 7.50 10.46
C TYR A 7 -28.79 8.71 11.29
N THR A 8 -30.08 9.05 11.20
CA THR A 8 -30.77 10.11 11.94
C THR A 8 -30.83 9.91 13.46
N ASP A 9 -30.72 8.69 13.95
CA ASP A 9 -30.73 8.38 15.39
C ASP A 9 -29.30 8.43 15.99
N ARG A 10 -28.26 8.52 15.14
CA ARG A 10 -26.85 8.58 15.58
C ARG A 10 -26.57 9.86 16.38
N GLY A 11 -26.49 9.71 17.70
CA GLY A 11 -26.10 10.80 18.59
C GLY A 11 -24.67 11.33 18.34
N ASP A 12 -24.43 12.58 18.74
CA ASP A 12 -23.18 13.32 18.52
C ASP A 12 -21.94 12.58 19.03
N ASP A 13 -22.04 11.91 20.18
CA ASP A 13 -20.94 11.14 20.77
C ASP A 13 -20.46 9.99 19.86
N ASN A 14 -21.40 9.29 19.22
CA ASN A 14 -21.07 8.21 18.29
C ASN A 14 -20.44 8.75 17.02
N SER A 15 -20.94 9.88 16.51
CA SER A 15 -20.36 10.56 15.35
C SER A 15 -18.92 11.01 15.61
N LEU A 16 -18.66 11.55 16.81
CA LEU A 16 -17.31 11.94 17.24
C LEU A 16 -16.37 10.74 17.38
N ILE A 17 -16.86 9.59 17.84
CA ILE A 17 -16.06 8.36 17.92
C ILE A 17 -15.66 7.89 16.53
N ILE A 18 -16.59 7.88 15.57
CA ILE A 18 -16.31 7.51 14.18
C ILE A 18 -15.22 8.44 13.61
N GLU A 19 -15.38 9.75 13.76
CA GLU A 19 -14.40 10.73 13.32
C GLU A 19 -13.00 10.46 13.90
N ARG A 20 -12.90 10.20 15.20
CA ARG A 20 -11.62 9.89 15.86
C ARG A 20 -10.98 8.61 15.32
N ILE A 21 -11.77 7.58 15.05
CA ILE A 21 -11.29 6.33 14.44
C ILE A 21 -10.73 6.60 13.05
N LEU A 22 -11.46 7.35 12.22
CA LEU A 22 -11.02 7.69 10.86
C LEU A 22 -9.74 8.53 10.88
N VAL A 23 -9.65 9.54 11.75
CA VAL A 23 -8.44 10.35 11.93
C VAL A 23 -7.26 9.50 12.40
N LEU A 24 -7.48 8.54 13.30
CA LEU A 24 -6.42 7.63 13.74
C LEU A 24 -5.89 6.78 12.58
N ILE A 25 -6.77 6.16 11.79
CA ILE A 25 -6.38 5.38 10.61
C ILE A 25 -5.62 6.27 9.61
N ARG A 26 -6.13 7.47 9.33
CA ARG A 26 -5.48 8.45 8.46
C ARG A 26 -4.07 8.77 8.94
N ASN A 27 -3.90 9.02 10.23
CA ASN A 27 -2.61 9.36 10.83
C ASN A 27 -1.62 8.19 10.78
N ILE A 28 -2.08 6.95 10.99
CA ILE A 28 -1.24 5.76 10.86
C ILE A 28 -0.72 5.64 9.42
N LEU A 29 -1.59 5.80 8.43
CA LEU A 29 -1.21 5.74 7.00
C LEU A 29 -0.38 6.94 6.55
N TYR A 30 -0.52 8.09 7.21
CA TYR A 30 0.23 9.31 6.89
C TYR A 30 1.73 9.18 7.22
N VAL A 31 2.10 8.35 8.21
CA VAL A 31 3.49 8.25 8.67
C VAL A 31 4.41 7.93 7.46
N PRO A 32 5.38 8.81 7.14
CA PRO A 32 6.26 8.59 6.01
C PRO A 32 7.22 7.44 6.31
N ALA A 33 7.62 6.73 5.25
CA ALA A 33 8.67 5.74 5.32
C ALA A 33 9.99 6.36 5.81
N ASP A 34 10.68 5.71 6.74
CA ASP A 34 12.05 6.07 7.15
C ASP A 34 13.05 5.13 6.44
N PRO A 35 13.79 5.61 5.43
CA PRO A 35 14.73 4.78 4.67
C PRO A 35 15.87 4.20 5.50
N LEU A 36 16.19 4.75 6.69
CA LEU A 36 17.24 4.23 7.56
C LEU A 36 16.74 3.05 8.40
N ILE A 37 15.46 3.07 8.78
CA ILE A 37 14.84 2.04 9.62
C ILE A 37 14.28 0.88 8.77
N GLU A 38 13.78 1.18 7.57
CA GLU A 38 13.10 0.22 6.68
C GLU A 38 14.05 -0.61 5.80
N ARG A 39 15.35 -0.26 5.75
CA ARG A 39 16.40 -1.02 5.03
C ARG A 39 16.85 -2.29 5.75
N ARG A 40 15.93 -3.00 6.40
CA ARG A 40 16.23 -4.30 7.01
C ARG A 40 16.38 -5.35 5.90
N PRO A 41 17.54 -6.03 5.77
CA PRO A 41 17.82 -6.93 4.66
C PRO A 41 16.94 -8.19 4.62
N ASP A 42 16.18 -8.44 5.69
CA ASP A 42 15.30 -9.58 5.95
C ASP A 42 13.81 -9.28 5.75
N ASN A 43 13.43 -8.04 5.41
CA ASN A 43 12.02 -7.65 5.32
C ASN A 43 11.51 -7.75 3.87
N ASP A 44 10.67 -8.75 3.59
CA ASP A 44 10.11 -9.02 2.26
C ASP A 44 9.03 -8.00 1.82
N ALA A 45 8.55 -7.12 2.73
CA ALA A 45 7.54 -6.10 2.45
C ALA A 45 7.79 -4.82 3.27
N ASN A 46 7.56 -3.64 2.69
CA ASN A 46 7.82 -2.38 3.38
C ASN A 46 6.78 -2.14 4.52
N THR A 47 7.02 -1.18 5.42
CA THR A 47 6.11 -0.92 6.55
C THR A 47 4.70 -0.53 6.10
N HIS A 48 4.60 0.25 5.03
CA HIS A 48 3.33 0.71 4.47
C HIS A 48 2.50 -0.46 3.90
N ASP A 49 3.14 -1.42 3.21
CA ASP A 49 2.53 -2.65 2.72
C ASP A 49 2.00 -3.50 3.89
N GLN A 50 2.77 -3.63 4.96
CA GLN A 50 2.35 -4.37 6.16
C GLN A 50 1.12 -3.75 6.82
N VAL A 51 1.09 -2.42 6.94
CA VAL A 51 -0.07 -1.70 7.47
C VAL A 51 -1.27 -1.87 6.54
N SER A 52 -1.08 -1.70 5.22
CA SER A 52 -2.14 -1.87 4.23
C SER A 52 -2.73 -3.29 4.28
N TRP A 53 -1.88 -4.31 4.41
CA TRP A 53 -2.31 -5.70 4.59
C TRP A 53 -3.06 -5.91 5.91
N ALA A 54 -2.59 -5.36 7.02
CA ALA A 54 -3.27 -5.46 8.31
C ALA A 54 -4.66 -4.79 8.29
N LEU A 55 -4.80 -3.65 7.60
CA LEU A 55 -6.09 -3.01 7.38
C LEU A 55 -7.01 -3.92 6.55
N HIS A 56 -6.51 -4.50 5.46
CA HIS A 56 -7.28 -5.46 4.65
C HIS A 56 -7.77 -6.66 5.50
N GLU A 57 -6.88 -7.34 6.21
CA GLU A 57 -7.22 -8.50 7.04
C GLU A 57 -8.22 -8.17 8.17
N SER A 58 -8.20 -6.94 8.67
CA SER A 58 -9.15 -6.51 9.71
C SER A 58 -10.58 -6.28 9.19
N GLY A 59 -10.78 -6.20 7.87
CA GLY A 59 -12.07 -5.84 7.25
C GLY A 59 -12.40 -4.35 7.30
N ILE A 60 -11.53 -3.49 7.82
CA ILE A 60 -11.78 -2.04 7.91
C ILE A 60 -11.87 -1.37 6.53
N LEU A 61 -11.19 -1.93 5.52
CA LEU A 61 -11.24 -1.40 4.15
C LEU A 61 -12.64 -1.53 3.53
N ASP A 62 -13.37 -2.61 3.84
CA ASP A 62 -14.76 -2.78 3.39
C ASP A 62 -15.68 -1.74 4.03
N ILE A 63 -15.44 -1.39 5.29
CA ILE A 63 -16.16 -0.33 6.00
C ILE A 63 -15.85 1.03 5.38
N ILE A 64 -14.57 1.31 5.10
CA ILE A 64 -14.14 2.54 4.42
C ILE A 64 -14.82 2.67 3.04
N LEU A 65 -14.88 1.57 2.29
CA LEU A 65 -15.54 1.52 0.98
C LEU A 65 -17.06 1.75 1.10
N TYR A 66 -17.69 1.18 2.12
CA TYR A 66 -19.11 1.42 2.42
C TYR A 66 -19.37 2.91 2.69
N ILE A 67 -18.58 3.54 3.55
CA ILE A 67 -18.70 4.97 3.88
C ILE A 67 -18.49 5.82 2.61
N ALA A 68 -17.49 5.48 1.79
CA ALA A 68 -17.22 6.16 0.51
C ALA A 68 -18.42 6.11 -0.46
N SER A 69 -19.15 5.00 -0.44
CA SER A 69 -20.26 4.72 -1.37
C SER A 69 -21.63 5.17 -0.84
N SER A 70 -21.71 5.59 0.43
CA SER A 70 -22.96 5.99 1.08
C SER A 70 -23.15 7.50 1.04
N ALA A 71 -24.27 7.95 0.47
CA ALA A 71 -24.68 9.36 0.51
C ALA A 71 -25.05 9.82 1.93
N HIS A 72 -25.44 8.90 2.81
CA HIS A 72 -25.78 9.23 4.20
C HIS A 72 -24.53 9.56 5.02
N GLU A 73 -23.35 9.06 4.65
CA GLU A 73 -22.11 9.26 5.41
C GLU A 73 -21.22 10.38 4.84
N GLN A 74 -21.82 11.33 4.13
CA GLN A 74 -21.11 12.42 3.45
C GLN A 74 -20.22 13.25 4.40
N ALA A 75 -20.60 13.37 5.67
CA ALA A 75 -19.83 14.06 6.70
C ALA A 75 -18.39 13.51 6.85
N TYR A 76 -18.16 12.25 6.49
CA TYR A 76 -16.87 11.58 6.65
C TYR A 76 -16.05 11.51 5.35
N HIS A 77 -16.61 11.92 4.21
CA HIS A 77 -15.97 11.71 2.90
C HIS A 77 -14.59 12.34 2.76
N VAL A 78 -14.33 13.47 3.44
CA VAL A 78 -12.99 14.09 3.44
C VAL A 78 -11.97 13.18 4.13
N TYR A 79 -12.31 12.58 5.28
CA TYR A 79 -11.44 11.62 5.96
C TYR A 79 -11.18 10.40 5.08
N ILE A 80 -12.22 9.89 4.42
CA ILE A 80 -12.10 8.75 3.51
C ILE A 80 -11.18 9.07 2.33
N LEU A 81 -11.30 10.27 1.74
CA LEU A 81 -10.43 10.71 0.65
C LEU A 81 -8.96 10.74 1.08
N GLU A 82 -8.66 11.27 2.27
CA GLU A 82 -7.29 11.29 2.81
C GLU A 82 -6.75 9.88 3.07
N ILE A 83 -7.58 9.01 3.66
CA ILE A 83 -7.23 7.60 3.92
C ILE A 83 -6.90 6.89 2.60
N LEU A 84 -7.76 7.00 1.58
CA LEU A 84 -7.52 6.39 0.27
C LEU A 84 -6.27 6.94 -0.41
N SER A 85 -6.03 8.26 -0.30
CA SER A 85 -4.84 8.90 -0.85
C SER A 85 -3.56 8.40 -0.18
N HIS A 86 -3.57 8.17 1.14
CA HIS A 86 -2.41 7.61 1.85
C HIS A 86 -2.26 6.10 1.65
N LEU A 87 -3.37 5.36 1.53
CA LEU A 87 -3.36 3.93 1.24
C LEU A 87 -2.75 3.65 -0.15
N LEU A 88 -3.02 4.50 -1.14
CA LEU A 88 -2.55 4.32 -2.52
C LEU A 88 -1.27 5.11 -2.84
N ARG A 89 -0.64 5.76 -1.85
CA ARG A 89 0.47 6.72 -2.07
C ARG A 89 1.70 6.12 -2.77
N GLU A 90 1.93 4.81 -2.58
CA GLU A 90 3.08 4.07 -3.13
C GLU A 90 2.70 3.26 -4.38
N GLN A 91 1.47 3.39 -4.87
CA GLN A 91 0.96 2.63 -6.01
C GLN A 91 1.01 3.42 -7.32
N ASN A 92 1.42 2.76 -8.41
CA ASN A 92 1.28 3.31 -9.75
C ASN A 92 -0.08 2.92 -10.33
N ALA A 93 -0.94 3.92 -10.64
CA ALA A 93 -2.28 3.66 -11.15
C ALA A 93 -2.33 2.80 -12.43
N THR A 94 -1.34 2.94 -13.32
CA THR A 94 -1.26 2.17 -14.57
C THR A 94 -0.88 0.72 -14.32
N GLU A 95 0.00 0.46 -13.35
CA GLU A 95 0.39 -0.89 -12.95
C GLU A 95 -0.72 -1.56 -12.16
N LEU A 96 -1.34 -0.83 -11.21
CA LEU A 96 -2.44 -1.32 -10.39
C LEU A 96 -3.65 -1.75 -11.25
N GLY A 97 -4.05 -0.93 -12.23
CA GLY A 97 -5.14 -1.27 -13.15
C GLY A 97 -4.87 -2.47 -14.07
N LYS A 98 -3.59 -2.81 -14.30
CA LYS A 98 -3.22 -4.06 -14.98
C LYS A 98 -3.25 -5.24 -14.01
N THR A 99 -3.03 -5.00 -12.72
CA THR A 99 -2.85 -6.05 -11.70
C THR A 99 -4.11 -6.91 -11.52
N GLU A 100 -5.32 -6.35 -11.69
CA GLU A 100 -6.58 -7.15 -11.72
C GLU A 100 -6.65 -8.12 -12.92
N LEU A 101 -5.92 -7.87 -14.01
CA LEU A 101 -5.77 -8.79 -15.14
C LEU A 101 -4.57 -9.76 -14.97
N HIS A 102 -3.72 -9.55 -13.96
CA HIS A 102 -2.44 -10.23 -13.81
C HIS A 102 -2.43 -11.29 -12.70
N ARG A 103 -3.16 -12.37 -12.97
CA ARG A 103 -2.67 -13.73 -12.67
C ARG A 103 -2.20 -14.43 -13.95
N ASN A 104 -1.65 -13.67 -14.91
CA ASN A 104 -1.16 -14.26 -16.15
C ASN A 104 0.29 -14.74 -15.96
N HIS A 105 0.47 -16.06 -15.84
CA HIS A 105 1.76 -16.75 -15.72
C HIS A 105 2.85 -16.21 -16.68
N ALA A 106 2.45 -15.71 -17.86
CA ALA A 106 3.33 -15.11 -18.84
C ALA A 106 4.11 -13.89 -18.33
N GLU A 107 3.50 -13.03 -17.52
CA GLU A 107 4.18 -11.83 -17.01
C GLU A 107 5.12 -12.16 -15.86
N LYS A 108 4.76 -13.13 -15.01
CA LYS A 108 5.68 -13.69 -14.01
C LYS A 108 6.95 -14.24 -14.66
N VAL A 109 6.80 -15.04 -15.72
CA VAL A 109 7.94 -15.59 -16.48
C VAL A 109 8.75 -14.47 -17.13
N LYS A 110 8.10 -13.42 -17.64
CA LYS A 110 8.80 -12.26 -18.22
C LYS A 110 9.60 -11.49 -17.16
N ASN A 111 9.03 -11.23 -16.00
CA ASN A 111 9.70 -10.55 -14.89
C ASN A 111 10.89 -11.38 -14.37
N GLU A 112 10.73 -12.69 -14.24
CA GLU A 112 11.82 -13.61 -13.89
C GLU A 112 12.94 -13.58 -14.94
N ALA A 113 12.60 -13.55 -16.23
CA ALA A 113 13.58 -13.43 -17.32
C ALA A 113 14.32 -12.08 -17.27
N GLU A 114 13.61 -10.97 -17.06
CA GLU A 114 14.22 -9.64 -16.91
C GLU A 114 15.17 -9.59 -15.72
N LEU A 115 14.81 -10.16 -14.57
CA LEU A 115 15.68 -10.26 -13.39
C LEU A 115 16.98 -11.04 -13.69
N VAL A 116 16.89 -12.14 -14.45
CA VAL A 116 18.07 -12.92 -14.87
C VAL A 116 18.98 -12.08 -15.77
N THR A 117 18.43 -11.32 -16.71
CA THR A 117 19.23 -10.45 -17.59
C THR A 117 19.95 -9.34 -16.81
N ILE A 118 19.29 -8.75 -15.81
CA ILE A 118 19.89 -7.73 -14.94
C ILE A 118 21.06 -8.33 -14.15
N ARG A 119 20.88 -9.51 -13.52
CA ARG A 119 21.96 -10.20 -12.80
C ARG A 119 23.18 -10.48 -13.69
N HIS A 120 22.96 -10.96 -14.92
CA HIS A 120 24.07 -11.20 -15.85
C HIS A 120 24.81 -9.90 -16.19
N ARG A 121 24.08 -8.81 -16.43
CA ARG A 121 24.66 -7.49 -16.70
C ARG A 121 25.50 -6.97 -15.53
N GLU A 122 25.03 -7.15 -14.30
CA GLU A 122 25.78 -6.78 -13.10
C GLU A 122 27.03 -7.64 -12.89
N ALA A 123 26.94 -8.96 -13.12
CA ALA A 123 28.07 -9.87 -13.02
C ALA A 123 29.18 -9.50 -14.02
N ILE A 124 28.82 -9.19 -15.27
CA ILE A 124 29.77 -8.73 -16.29
C ILE A 124 30.41 -7.40 -15.88
N LYS A 125 29.62 -6.42 -15.42
CA LYS A 125 30.15 -5.14 -14.90
C LYS A 125 31.11 -5.35 -13.74
N LYS A 126 30.81 -6.26 -12.82
CA LYS A 126 31.67 -6.59 -11.68
C LYS A 126 33.00 -7.20 -12.15
N GLN A 127 32.96 -8.15 -13.09
CA GLN A 127 34.17 -8.74 -13.68
C GLN A 127 35.03 -7.72 -14.43
N GLN A 128 34.41 -6.81 -15.18
CA GLN A 128 35.13 -5.74 -15.89
C GLN A 128 35.83 -4.78 -14.93
N LYS A 129 35.17 -4.39 -13.83
CA LYS A 129 35.80 -3.59 -12.76
C LYS A 129 37.00 -4.32 -12.17
N THR A 130 36.88 -5.60 -11.80
CA THR A 130 38.00 -6.37 -11.23
C THR A 130 39.19 -6.44 -12.19
N LYS A 131 38.96 -6.63 -13.49
CA LYS A 131 40.02 -6.66 -14.52
C LYS A 131 40.71 -5.30 -14.73
N GLN A 132 39.96 -4.20 -14.63
CA GLN A 132 40.54 -2.85 -14.69
C GLN A 132 41.47 -2.56 -13.50
N PHE A 133 41.10 -2.98 -12.29
CA PHE A 133 41.92 -2.77 -11.10
C PHE A 133 43.09 -3.76 -10.99
N SER A 134 43.03 -4.93 -11.62
CA SER A 134 44.16 -5.88 -11.64
C SER A 134 45.26 -5.52 -12.65
N GLY A 135 44.97 -4.68 -13.65
CA GLY A 135 45.94 -4.22 -14.65
C GLY A 135 46.73 -2.97 -14.25
N ALA A 136 46.49 -2.41 -13.06
CA ALA A 136 47.13 -1.19 -12.54
C ALA A 136 48.21 -1.48 -11.47
N ARG A 137 48.78 -2.70 -11.46
CA ARG A 137 49.89 -3.10 -10.59
C ARG A 137 51.10 -3.54 -11.39
#